data_AF-A0A972W2B3-F1
#
_entry.id   AF-A0A972W2B3-F1
#
_cell.length_a   1.000
_cell.length_b   1.000
_cell.length_c   1.000
_cell.angle_alpha   90.00
_cell.angle_beta   90.00
_cell.angle_gamma   90.00
#
_symmetry.space_group_name_H-M   'P 1'
#
loop_
_entity.id
_entity.type
_entity.pdbx_description
1 polymer ?
#
loop_
_entity_poly.entity_id
_entity_poly.type
_entity_poly.pdbx_seq_one_letter_code
_entity_poly.pdbx_strand_id
1 'polypeptide(L)'
;MDSIAIEKELKKRLKFEYSWGGKQVDVLDKKTNFIYKISSFNSLLSEIETKFKDNSRYNDLKNYALNRWFNFWSAKAVENIFSEHENVNPHLDSYNKFTDFFINEIPFDHKTTVFPKGFEKSVPYAIAHKNEIIEWLYKNQSQEQRKHFKNRLFIVLVNYENESEHWKLKAEISWLKKIISTYLLKFESSKLHSFYFENEVVKADIIWAIK
;
A
#
# COMPACT_ATOMS: atom_id res chain seq x y z
N MET A 1 6.75 10.06 -11.45
CA MET A 1 7.86 9.12 -11.14
C MET A 1 7.94 8.11 -12.27
N ASP A 2 9.13 7.71 -12.73
CA ASP A 2 9.21 6.64 -13.75
C ASP A 2 8.82 5.29 -13.12
N SER A 3 7.66 4.77 -13.54
CA SER A 3 7.08 3.51 -13.06
C SER A 3 7.97 2.30 -13.33
N ILE A 4 8.69 2.28 -14.46
CA ILE A 4 9.59 1.17 -14.83
C ILE A 4 10.86 1.21 -13.97
N ALA A 5 11.39 2.42 -13.74
CA ALA A 5 12.58 2.59 -12.90
C ALA A 5 12.29 2.17 -11.45
N ILE A 6 11.18 2.63 -10.86
CA ILE A 6 10.85 2.27 -9.47
C ILE A 6 10.52 0.78 -9.32
N GLU A 7 9.85 0.17 -10.30
CA GLU A 7 9.59 -1.28 -10.32
C GLU A 7 10.89 -2.09 -10.24
N LYS A 8 11.91 -1.71 -11.03
CA LYS A 8 13.22 -2.37 -10.97
C LYS A 8 13.86 -2.27 -9.59
N GLU A 9 13.77 -1.11 -8.94
CA GLU A 9 14.29 -0.94 -7.57
C GLU A 9 13.50 -1.76 -6.55
N LEU A 10 12.17 -1.74 -6.61
CA LEU A 10 11.29 -2.54 -5.75
C LEU A 10 11.55 -4.04 -5.92
N LYS A 11 11.83 -4.52 -7.13
CA LYS A 11 12.15 -5.94 -7.39
C LYS A 11 13.46 -6.39 -6.74
N LYS A 12 14.43 -5.49 -6.53
CA LYS A 12 15.67 -5.82 -5.80
C LYS A 12 15.41 -6.19 -4.34
N ARG A 13 14.40 -5.57 -3.71
CA ARG A 13 13.97 -5.87 -2.33
C ARG A 13 13.48 -7.30 -2.16
N LEU A 14 12.97 -7.95 -3.21
CA LEU A 14 12.39 -9.29 -3.12
C LEU A 14 13.39 -10.39 -2.76
N LYS A 15 14.69 -10.12 -2.90
CA LYS A 15 15.79 -11.03 -2.53
C LYS A 15 16.06 -11.08 -1.01
N PHE A 16 15.38 -10.25 -0.23
CA PHE A 16 15.57 -10.11 1.21
C PHE A 16 14.33 -10.57 1.97
N GLU A 17 14.51 -11.08 3.18
CA GLU A 17 13.42 -11.53 4.04
C GLU A 17 12.41 -10.39 4.32
N TYR A 18 11.11 -10.68 4.28
CA TYR A 18 10.06 -9.73 4.66
C TYR A 18 9.56 -10.07 6.07
N SER A 19 10.29 -9.58 7.08
CA SER A 19 9.95 -9.77 8.49
C SER A 19 9.95 -8.43 9.20
N TRP A 20 8.89 -8.14 9.96
CA TRP A 20 8.78 -6.91 10.76
C TRP A 20 9.36 -7.05 12.17
N GLY A 21 9.49 -8.29 12.69
CA GLY A 21 9.93 -8.55 14.07
C GLY A 21 9.03 -7.97 15.17
N GLY A 22 7.92 -7.31 14.82
CA GLY A 22 7.01 -6.63 15.74
C GLY A 22 6.11 -5.62 15.04
N LYS A 23 5.32 -4.85 15.80
CA LYS A 23 4.53 -3.74 15.26
C LYS A 23 5.45 -2.58 14.87
N GLN A 24 5.06 -1.84 13.82
CA GLN A 24 5.71 -0.58 13.48
C GLN A 24 5.50 0.44 14.60
N VAL A 25 6.53 1.18 14.99
CA VAL A 25 6.50 2.14 16.12
C VAL A 25 7.27 3.42 15.83
N ASP A 26 6.81 4.54 16.38
CA ASP A 26 7.35 5.89 16.14
C ASP A 26 8.86 6.04 16.35
N VAL A 27 9.42 5.36 17.35
CA VAL A 27 10.86 5.44 17.66
C VAL A 27 11.70 4.86 16.52
N LEU A 28 11.31 3.70 15.99
CA LEU A 28 12.00 3.07 14.87
C LEU A 28 11.71 3.82 13.56
N ASP A 29 10.53 4.42 13.44
CA ASP A 29 10.19 5.29 12.32
C ASP A 29 11.16 6.48 12.23
N LYS A 30 11.36 7.20 13.32
CA LYS A 30 12.31 8.34 13.36
C LYS A 30 13.72 7.92 12.93
N LYS A 31 14.20 6.76 13.39
CA LYS A 31 15.53 6.23 13.03
C LYS A 31 15.67 5.89 11.55
N THR A 32 14.58 5.55 10.88
CA THR A 32 14.59 5.08 9.49
C THR A 32 13.95 6.06 8.50
N ASN A 33 13.72 7.32 8.88
CA ASN A 33 13.07 8.33 8.02
C ASN A 33 13.84 8.68 6.73
N PHE A 34 15.12 8.32 6.63
CA PHE A 34 15.90 8.46 5.40
C PHE A 34 15.28 7.68 4.22
N ILE A 35 14.50 6.63 4.49
CA ILE A 35 13.84 5.80 3.47
C ILE A 35 12.94 6.60 2.51
N TYR A 36 12.37 7.72 2.98
CA TYR A 36 11.50 8.58 2.17
C TYR A 36 12.23 9.36 1.09
N LYS A 37 13.55 9.53 1.22
CA LYS A 37 14.37 10.34 0.29
C LYS A 37 15.20 9.51 -0.67
N ILE A 38 15.23 8.19 -0.49
CA ILE A 38 16.12 7.29 -1.22
C ILE A 38 15.28 6.32 -2.03
N SER A 39 15.17 6.53 -3.35
CA SER A 39 14.45 5.63 -4.26
C SER A 39 15.29 4.47 -4.79
N SER A 40 16.62 4.60 -4.76
CA SER A 40 17.54 3.53 -5.20
C SER A 40 17.75 2.51 -4.08
N PHE A 41 17.53 1.23 -4.38
CA PHE A 41 17.69 0.15 -3.41
C PHE A 41 19.15 -0.02 -2.97
N ASN A 42 20.12 0.18 -3.87
CA ASN A 42 21.54 0.12 -3.51
C ASN A 42 21.95 1.27 -2.59
N SER A 43 21.43 2.48 -2.85
CA SER A 43 21.67 3.64 -1.98
C SER A 43 21.04 3.43 -0.60
N LEU A 44 19.86 2.79 -0.55
CA LEU A 44 19.22 2.42 0.71
C LEU A 44 20.08 1.46 1.53
N LEU A 45 20.65 0.42 0.90
CA LEU A 45 21.54 -0.52 1.59
C LEU A 45 22.79 0.18 2.14
N SER A 46 23.40 1.07 1.36
CA SER A 46 24.57 1.86 1.79
C SER A 46 24.25 2.75 3.00
N GLU A 47 23.07 3.39 3.00
CA GLU A 47 22.63 4.26 4.10
C GLU A 47 22.33 3.46 5.37
N ILE A 48 21.69 2.28 5.24
CA ILE A 48 21.46 1.35 6.35
C ILE A 48 22.79 0.91 6.97
N GLU A 49 23.76 0.53 6.13
CA GLU A 49 25.09 0.11 6.57
C GLU A 49 25.78 1.23 7.35
N THR A 50 25.83 2.42 6.75
CA THR A 50 26.46 3.61 7.35
C THR A 50 25.87 3.95 8.72
N LYS A 51 24.54 3.80 8.90
CA LYS A 51 23.85 4.18 10.14
C LYS A 51 23.87 3.11 11.22
N PHE A 52 23.88 1.83 10.85
CA PHE A 52 23.54 0.76 11.79
C PHE A 52 24.59 -0.36 11.90
N LYS A 53 25.68 -0.36 11.11
CA LYS A 53 26.67 -1.45 11.08
C LYS A 53 27.19 -1.87 12.47
N ASP A 54 27.39 -0.90 13.37
CA ASP A 54 27.93 -1.14 14.71
C ASP A 54 26.82 -1.36 15.76
N ASN A 55 25.55 -1.44 15.34
CA ASN A 55 24.43 -1.66 16.23
C ASN A 55 24.19 -3.16 16.47
N SER A 56 24.08 -3.57 17.74
CA SER A 56 23.80 -4.97 18.10
C SER A 56 22.49 -5.52 17.53
N ARG A 57 21.55 -4.64 17.12
CA ARG A 57 20.29 -4.97 16.46
C ARG A 57 20.28 -4.61 14.98
N TYR A 58 21.44 -4.63 14.31
CA TYR A 58 21.60 -4.29 12.90
C TYR A 58 20.57 -4.99 12.00
N ASN A 59 20.39 -6.30 12.14
CA ASN A 59 19.46 -7.07 11.30
C ASN A 59 18.00 -6.63 11.48
N ASP A 60 17.56 -6.37 12.72
CA ASP A 60 16.22 -5.86 12.99
C ASP A 60 16.01 -4.48 12.34
N LEU A 61 16.96 -3.56 12.53
CA LEU A 61 16.89 -2.20 11.99
C LEU A 61 16.93 -2.19 10.47
N LYS A 62 17.75 -3.06 9.87
CA LYS A 62 17.81 -3.28 8.42
C LYS A 62 16.48 -3.77 7.90
N ASN A 63 15.93 -4.86 8.43
CA ASN A 63 14.65 -5.40 7.98
C ASN A 63 13.50 -4.39 8.15
N TYR A 64 13.49 -3.66 9.25
CA TYR A 64 12.53 -2.59 9.49
C TYR A 64 12.62 -1.47 8.45
N ALA A 65 13.83 -0.96 8.17
CA ALA A 65 14.06 0.06 7.16
C ALA A 65 13.65 -0.43 5.77
N LEU A 66 14.04 -1.65 5.41
CA LEU A 66 13.70 -2.28 4.13
C LEU A 66 12.19 -2.45 3.95
N ASN A 67 11.44 -2.83 4.99
CA ASN A 67 9.98 -2.96 4.92
C ASN A 67 9.28 -1.61 4.78
N ARG A 68 9.72 -0.61 5.57
CA ARG A 68 9.19 0.75 5.45
C ARG A 68 9.44 1.33 4.07
N TRP A 69 10.66 1.19 3.57
CA TRP A 69 11.04 1.64 2.24
C TRP A 69 10.16 1.00 1.17
N PHE A 70 10.00 -0.33 1.23
CA PHE A 70 9.21 -1.07 0.25
C PHE A 70 7.73 -0.65 0.28
N ASN A 71 7.14 -0.54 1.48
CA ASN A 71 5.76 -0.10 1.63
C ASN A 71 5.56 1.35 1.14
N PHE A 72 6.49 2.26 1.44
CA PHE A 72 6.40 3.65 1.01
C PHE A 72 6.53 3.80 -0.51
N TRP A 73 7.58 3.24 -1.12
CA TRP A 73 7.84 3.42 -2.55
C TRP A 73 6.85 2.64 -3.42
N SER A 74 6.37 1.48 -2.97
CA SER A 74 5.26 0.79 -3.67
C SER A 74 3.96 1.58 -3.59
N ALA A 75 3.64 2.20 -2.46
CA ALA A 75 2.48 3.08 -2.35
C ALA A 75 2.63 4.31 -3.25
N LYS A 76 3.78 5.00 -3.23
CA LYS A 76 4.03 6.15 -4.12
C LYS A 76 3.98 5.80 -5.60
N ALA A 77 4.40 4.60 -6.00
CA ALA A 77 4.25 4.13 -7.38
C ALA A 77 2.77 3.92 -7.76
N VAL A 78 1.96 3.39 -6.84
CA VAL A 78 0.50 3.23 -7.04
C VAL A 78 -0.23 4.58 -7.09
N GLU A 79 0.10 5.52 -6.20
CA GLU A 79 -0.42 6.89 -6.24
C GLU A 79 -0.15 7.56 -7.59
N ASN A 80 1.07 7.38 -8.11
CA ASN A 80 1.46 7.88 -9.43
C ASN A 80 0.66 7.20 -10.56
N ILE A 81 0.34 5.90 -10.45
CA ILE A 81 -0.54 5.21 -11.41
C ILE A 81 -1.93 5.86 -11.46
N PHE A 82 -2.54 6.14 -10.30
CA PHE A 82 -3.83 6.82 -10.26
C PHE A 82 -3.73 8.22 -10.86
N SER A 83 -2.71 8.99 -10.46
CA SER A 83 -2.52 10.38 -10.89
C SER A 83 -2.27 10.54 -12.40
N GLU A 84 -1.77 9.50 -13.07
CA GLU A 84 -1.55 9.50 -14.53
C GLU A 84 -2.81 9.13 -15.34
N HIS A 85 -3.88 8.68 -14.70
CA HIS A 85 -5.08 8.22 -15.38
C HIS A 85 -6.03 9.39 -15.69
N GLU A 86 -6.57 9.45 -16.92
CA GLU A 86 -7.40 10.57 -17.39
C GLU A 86 -8.67 10.82 -16.56
N ASN A 87 -9.30 9.75 -16.03
CA ASN A 87 -10.48 9.83 -15.16
C ASN A 87 -10.19 10.24 -13.71
N VAL A 88 -8.95 10.59 -13.38
CA VAL A 88 -8.51 10.89 -12.01
C VAL A 88 -7.93 12.29 -11.95
N ASN A 89 -8.40 13.07 -10.98
CA ASN A 89 -7.80 14.37 -10.67
C ASN A 89 -6.87 14.19 -9.45
N PRO A 90 -5.55 14.32 -9.58
CA PRO A 90 -4.64 14.21 -8.43
C PRO A 90 -4.86 15.36 -7.44
N HIS A 91 -4.66 15.09 -6.16
CA HIS A 91 -4.69 16.16 -5.15
C HIS A 91 -3.47 17.08 -5.36
N LEU A 92 -3.70 18.39 -5.42
CA LEU A 92 -2.63 19.37 -5.69
C LEU A 92 -1.61 19.46 -4.55
N ASP A 93 -2.06 19.28 -3.30
CA ASP A 93 -1.18 19.20 -2.15
C ASP A 93 -0.78 17.75 -1.85
N SER A 94 0.45 17.40 -2.20
CA SER A 94 1.05 16.08 -1.92
C SER A 94 1.32 15.81 -0.43
N TYR A 95 1.14 16.80 0.46
CA TYR A 95 1.22 16.64 1.91
C TYR A 95 -0.14 16.37 2.56
N ASN A 96 -1.24 16.40 1.79
CA ASN A 96 -2.53 15.99 2.30
C ASN A 96 -2.46 14.53 2.76
N LYS A 97 -2.77 14.29 4.03
CA LYS A 97 -2.66 12.96 4.65
C LYS A 97 -3.87 12.06 4.41
N PHE A 98 -4.92 12.58 3.76
CA PHE A 98 -6.24 11.98 3.77
C PHE A 98 -6.85 11.78 2.39
N THR A 99 -6.34 12.50 1.39
CA THR A 99 -6.82 12.45 0.01
C THR A 99 -5.62 12.47 -0.93
N ASP A 100 -5.47 11.40 -1.69
CA ASP A 100 -4.45 11.30 -2.73
C ASP A 100 -4.97 11.86 -4.07
N PHE A 101 -6.24 11.61 -4.38
CA PHE A 101 -6.86 11.98 -5.65
C PHE A 101 -8.39 12.01 -5.58
N PHE A 102 -9.02 12.45 -6.66
CA PHE A 102 -10.46 12.51 -6.83
C PHE A 102 -10.89 11.72 -8.07
N ILE A 103 -11.99 10.98 -7.96
CA ILE A 103 -12.68 10.32 -9.08
C ILE A 103 -14.14 10.75 -9.05
N ASN A 104 -14.64 11.34 -10.14
CA ASN A 104 -15.98 11.96 -10.19
C ASN A 104 -16.22 12.90 -8.98
N GLU A 105 -15.24 13.75 -8.67
CA GLU A 105 -15.24 14.70 -7.54
C GLU A 105 -15.27 14.06 -6.13
N ILE A 106 -15.28 12.73 -6.02
CA ILE A 106 -15.21 12.02 -4.75
C ILE A 106 -13.74 11.87 -4.34
N PRO A 107 -13.31 12.36 -3.16
CA PRO A 107 -11.94 12.21 -2.69
C PRO A 107 -11.67 10.76 -2.28
N PHE A 108 -10.48 10.26 -2.55
CA PHE A 108 -10.01 8.94 -2.13
C PHE A 108 -8.55 8.99 -1.65
N ASP A 109 -8.27 8.17 -0.63
CA ASP A 109 -6.95 7.64 -0.30
C ASP A 109 -6.84 6.22 -0.88
N HIS A 110 -5.67 5.81 -1.35
CA HIS A 110 -5.48 4.42 -1.80
C HIS A 110 -4.76 3.60 -0.73
N LYS A 111 -5.05 2.30 -0.68
CA LYS A 111 -4.33 1.38 0.21
C LYS A 111 -4.07 0.04 -0.42
N THR A 112 -2.80 -0.22 -0.69
CA THR A 112 -2.36 -1.55 -1.14
C THR A 112 -2.15 -2.45 0.07
N THR A 113 -2.88 -3.57 0.11
CA THR A 113 -2.82 -4.55 1.19
C THR A 113 -2.70 -5.96 0.63
N VAL A 114 -2.03 -6.84 1.37
CA VAL A 114 -2.14 -8.29 1.11
C VAL A 114 -3.51 -8.77 1.57
N PHE A 115 -3.97 -9.90 1.04
CA PHE A 115 -5.17 -10.55 1.56
C PHE A 115 -4.99 -10.87 3.06
N PRO A 116 -5.91 -10.39 3.92
CA PRO A 116 -5.73 -10.50 5.36
C PRO A 116 -5.99 -11.91 5.88
N LYS A 117 -4.95 -12.55 6.44
CA LYS A 117 -5.10 -13.86 7.10
C LYS A 117 -6.14 -13.85 8.23
N GLY A 118 -6.22 -12.74 8.97
CA GLY A 118 -7.18 -12.57 10.07
C GLY A 118 -8.64 -12.31 9.65
N PHE A 119 -8.94 -12.27 8.35
CA PHE A 119 -10.32 -12.23 7.87
C PHE A 119 -10.99 -13.62 7.97
N GLU A 120 -10.20 -14.70 8.04
CA GLU A 120 -10.68 -16.07 8.28
C GLU A 120 -11.76 -16.56 7.28
N LYS A 121 -11.74 -16.01 6.06
CA LYS A 121 -12.58 -16.42 4.93
C LYS A 121 -11.72 -16.59 3.68
N SER A 122 -12.20 -17.40 2.73
CA SER A 122 -11.51 -17.61 1.47
C SER A 122 -11.57 -16.38 0.56
N VAL A 123 -10.63 -16.28 -0.39
CA VAL A 123 -10.64 -15.21 -1.41
C VAL A 123 -11.94 -15.24 -2.24
N PRO A 124 -12.46 -16.39 -2.73
CA PRO A 124 -13.76 -16.42 -3.40
C PRO A 124 -14.92 -15.89 -2.55
N TYR A 125 -14.94 -16.20 -1.25
CA TYR A 125 -15.93 -15.64 -0.34
C TYR A 125 -15.78 -14.12 -0.26
N ALA A 126 -14.57 -13.59 -0.07
CA ALA A 126 -14.35 -12.16 0.03
C ALA A 126 -14.74 -11.40 -1.26
N ILE A 127 -14.60 -12.01 -2.43
CA ILE A 127 -15.04 -11.43 -3.71
C ILE A 127 -16.58 -11.36 -3.76
N ALA A 128 -17.27 -12.44 -3.38
CA ALA A 128 -18.73 -12.49 -3.36
C ALA A 128 -19.32 -11.58 -2.26
N HIS A 129 -18.60 -11.42 -1.15
CA HIS A 129 -18.98 -10.67 0.04
C HIS A 129 -18.08 -9.44 0.26
N LYS A 130 -17.82 -8.67 -0.81
CA LYS A 130 -16.88 -7.53 -0.84
C LYS A 130 -17.07 -6.55 0.32
N ASN A 131 -18.30 -6.29 0.72
CA ASN A 131 -18.61 -5.32 1.78
C ASN A 131 -18.07 -5.78 3.15
N GLU A 132 -18.12 -7.09 3.46
CA GLU A 132 -17.62 -7.64 4.73
C GLU A 132 -16.12 -7.44 4.88
N ILE A 133 -15.35 -7.71 3.81
CA ILE A 133 -13.90 -7.51 3.84
C ILE A 133 -13.53 -6.02 3.86
N ILE A 134 -14.27 -5.14 3.17
CA ILE A 134 -14.06 -3.68 3.27
C ILE A 134 -14.19 -3.22 4.72
N GLU A 135 -15.29 -3.57 5.39
CA GLU A 135 -15.51 -3.19 6.78
C GLU A 135 -14.47 -3.79 7.72
N TRP A 136 -14.05 -5.04 7.47
CA TRP A 136 -12.97 -5.68 8.22
C TRP A 136 -11.65 -4.91 8.06
N LEU A 137 -11.30 -4.47 6.85
CA LEU A 137 -10.08 -3.70 6.57
C LEU A 137 -10.09 -2.34 7.29
N TYR A 138 -11.25 -1.67 7.37
CA TYR A 138 -11.40 -0.43 8.15
C TYR A 138 -11.24 -0.68 9.67
N LYS A 139 -11.83 -1.75 10.20
CA LYS A 139 -11.71 -2.12 11.62
C LYS A 139 -10.27 -2.50 12.02
N ASN A 140 -9.51 -3.11 11.12
CA ASN A 140 -8.20 -3.71 11.40
C ASN A 140 -7.02 -2.90 10.83
N GLN A 141 -7.19 -1.61 10.55
CA GLN A 141 -6.10 -0.77 10.04
C GLN A 141 -5.05 -0.42 11.11
N SER A 142 -3.88 0.06 10.64
CA SER A 142 -2.80 0.55 11.50
C SER A 142 -3.30 1.61 12.48
N GLN A 143 -2.93 1.45 13.75
CA GLN A 143 -3.24 2.40 14.82
C GLN A 143 -2.30 3.61 14.76
N GLU A 144 -2.54 4.62 15.61
CA GLU A 144 -1.74 5.85 15.76
C GLU A 144 -1.96 6.88 14.63
N GLN A 145 -0.95 7.71 14.28
CA GLN A 145 -1.08 8.88 13.37
C GLN A 145 -1.57 8.56 11.95
N ARG A 146 -1.75 7.27 11.62
CA ARG A 146 -2.22 6.77 10.32
C ARG A 146 -3.67 6.29 10.37
N LYS A 147 -4.35 6.40 11.51
CA LYS A 147 -5.78 6.10 11.64
C LYS A 147 -6.58 7.29 11.08
N HIS A 148 -7.20 7.08 9.92
CA HIS A 148 -8.23 7.97 9.39
C HIS A 148 -9.32 7.12 8.74
N PHE A 149 -10.51 7.70 8.58
CA PHE A 149 -11.70 7.01 8.10
C PHE A 149 -12.23 7.62 6.81
N LYS A 150 -11.35 8.24 6.02
CA LYS A 150 -11.76 8.80 4.72
C LYS A 150 -12.01 7.69 3.71
N ASN A 151 -12.65 8.07 2.61
CA ASN A 151 -12.96 7.16 1.52
C ASN A 151 -11.69 6.48 1.01
N ARG A 152 -11.76 5.18 0.72
CA ARG A 152 -10.58 4.40 0.35
C ARG A 152 -10.84 3.44 -0.78
N LEU A 153 -9.91 3.42 -1.73
CA LEU A 153 -9.77 2.31 -2.68
C LEU A 153 -8.71 1.35 -2.17
N PHE A 154 -9.12 0.13 -1.83
CA PHE A 154 -8.19 -0.92 -1.44
C PHE A 154 -7.71 -1.66 -2.68
N ILE A 155 -6.41 -1.87 -2.78
CA ILE A 155 -5.83 -2.79 -3.77
C ILE A 155 -5.44 -4.05 -3.01
N VAL A 156 -6.22 -5.10 -3.16
CA VAL A 156 -6.03 -6.36 -2.41
C VAL A 156 -5.22 -7.32 -3.28
N LEU A 157 -4.00 -7.61 -2.81
CA LEU A 157 -3.03 -8.47 -3.47
C LEU A 157 -3.25 -9.93 -3.05
N VAL A 158 -3.46 -10.79 -4.04
CA VAL A 158 -3.60 -12.24 -3.88
C VAL A 158 -2.63 -12.92 -4.84
N ASN A 159 -1.84 -13.84 -4.30
CA ASN A 159 -0.97 -14.75 -5.04
C ASN A 159 -1.43 -16.17 -4.70
N TYR A 160 -2.10 -16.85 -5.62
CA TYR A 160 -2.59 -18.21 -5.41
C TYR A 160 -1.48 -19.26 -5.50
N GLU A 161 -0.38 -18.97 -6.20
CA GLU A 161 0.78 -19.88 -6.27
C GLU A 161 1.47 -19.97 -4.90
N ASN A 162 1.51 -18.86 -4.15
CA ASN A 162 2.12 -18.83 -2.83
C ASN A 162 1.54 -17.73 -1.91
N GLU A 163 0.74 -18.14 -0.93
CA GLU A 163 0.09 -17.24 0.04
C GLU A 163 1.09 -16.46 0.93
N SER A 164 2.30 -16.97 1.12
CA SER A 164 3.35 -16.25 1.88
C SER A 164 3.97 -15.10 1.08
N GLU A 165 3.67 -15.01 -0.22
CA GLU A 165 4.31 -14.09 -1.15
C GLU A 165 3.38 -13.03 -1.72
N HIS A 166 2.17 -12.87 -1.17
CA HIS A 166 1.26 -11.77 -1.55
C HIS A 166 1.95 -10.40 -1.54
N TRP A 167 2.86 -10.17 -0.58
CA TRP A 167 3.57 -8.90 -0.45
C TRP A 167 4.50 -8.60 -1.63
N LYS A 168 5.02 -9.62 -2.33
CA LYS A 168 5.91 -9.44 -3.48
C LYS A 168 5.20 -8.75 -4.64
N LEU A 169 3.88 -8.96 -4.77
CA LEU A 169 3.05 -8.33 -5.80
C LEU A 169 3.02 -6.80 -5.71
N LYS A 170 3.38 -6.20 -4.56
CA LYS A 170 3.58 -4.75 -4.43
C LYS A 170 4.69 -4.20 -5.35
N ALA A 171 5.61 -5.06 -5.81
CA ALA A 171 6.68 -4.68 -6.73
C ALA A 171 6.26 -4.77 -8.21
N GLU A 172 5.12 -5.39 -8.54
CA GLU A 172 4.66 -5.60 -9.91
C GLU A 172 3.91 -4.36 -10.45
N ILE A 173 4.58 -3.21 -10.46
CA ILE A 173 3.97 -1.88 -10.73
C ILE A 173 3.30 -1.83 -12.11
N SER A 174 3.97 -2.33 -13.15
CA SER A 174 3.42 -2.35 -14.52
C SER A 174 2.16 -3.21 -14.63
N TRP A 175 2.07 -4.29 -13.85
CA TRP A 175 0.89 -5.15 -13.78
C TRP A 175 -0.23 -4.48 -12.99
N LEU A 176 0.08 -3.89 -11.83
CA LEU A 176 -0.88 -3.10 -11.05
C LEU A 176 -1.45 -1.94 -11.87
N LYS A 177 -0.64 -1.28 -12.72
CA LYS A 177 -1.09 -0.23 -13.63
C LYS A 177 -2.24 -0.71 -14.53
N LYS A 178 -2.10 -1.89 -15.15
CA LYS A 178 -3.14 -2.47 -16.02
C LYS A 178 -4.44 -2.75 -15.25
N ILE A 179 -4.33 -3.29 -14.05
CA ILE A 179 -5.49 -3.61 -13.20
C ILE A 179 -6.21 -2.34 -12.78
N ILE A 180 -5.47 -1.35 -12.27
CA ILE A 180 -6.01 -0.08 -11.81
C ILE A 180 -6.66 0.67 -12.99
N SER A 181 -6.03 0.74 -14.16
CA SER A 181 -6.63 1.34 -15.36
C SER A 181 -7.94 0.65 -15.74
N THR A 182 -7.99 -0.68 -15.69
CA THR A 182 -9.22 -1.43 -16.01
C THR A 182 -10.35 -1.11 -15.03
N TYR A 183 -10.04 -0.96 -13.73
CA TYR A 183 -11.00 -0.54 -12.72
C TYR A 183 -11.50 0.89 -12.99
N LEU A 184 -10.60 1.84 -13.24
CA LEU A 184 -10.91 3.25 -13.47
C LEU A 184 -11.74 3.51 -14.73
N LEU A 185 -11.56 2.70 -15.79
CA LEU A 185 -12.38 2.75 -17.00
C LEU A 185 -13.84 2.29 -16.77
N LYS A 186 -14.08 1.49 -15.73
CA LYS A 186 -15.39 0.93 -15.37
C LYS A 186 -15.91 1.49 -14.05
N PHE A 187 -15.31 2.57 -13.56
CA PHE A 187 -15.64 3.14 -12.28
C PHE A 187 -17.06 3.70 -12.29
N GLU A 188 -17.87 3.26 -11.34
CA GLU A 188 -19.22 3.74 -11.13
C GLU A 188 -19.41 4.03 -9.65
N SER A 189 -19.70 5.29 -9.30
CA SER A 189 -19.85 5.72 -7.91
C SER A 189 -21.00 5.02 -7.17
N SER A 190 -21.99 4.50 -7.90
CA SER A 190 -23.10 3.69 -7.37
C SER A 190 -22.67 2.29 -6.89
N LYS A 191 -21.52 1.78 -7.34
CA LYS A 191 -20.98 0.46 -6.95
C LYS A 191 -20.08 0.52 -5.69
N LEU A 192 -19.83 1.72 -5.18
CA LEU A 192 -19.07 1.93 -3.94
C LEU A 192 -19.88 1.41 -2.75
N HIS A 193 -19.20 0.71 -1.83
CA HIS A 193 -19.78 0.39 -0.53
C HIS A 193 -19.82 1.66 0.32
N SER A 194 -21.02 2.08 0.72
CA SER A 194 -21.22 3.24 1.60
C SER A 194 -21.74 2.75 2.94
N PHE A 195 -21.03 3.05 4.02
CA PHE A 195 -21.40 2.62 5.37
C PHE A 195 -21.00 3.64 6.42
N TYR A 196 -21.60 3.53 7.62
CA TYR A 196 -21.28 4.40 8.74
C TYR A 196 -20.12 3.81 9.55
N PHE A 197 -19.07 4.60 9.77
CA PHE A 197 -17.89 4.17 10.50
C PHE A 197 -17.30 5.34 11.29
N GLU A 198 -17.12 5.16 12.61
CA GLU A 198 -16.47 6.14 13.50
C GLU A 198 -17.05 7.57 13.34
N ASN A 199 -18.38 7.64 13.31
CA ASN A 199 -19.21 8.84 13.18
C ASN A 199 -19.26 9.53 11.80
N GLU A 200 -18.67 8.94 10.77
CA GLU A 200 -18.71 9.46 9.40
C GLU A 200 -19.33 8.42 8.43
N VAL A 201 -19.95 8.90 7.35
CA VAL A 201 -20.29 8.04 6.20
C VAL A 201 -19.06 7.94 5.31
N VAL A 202 -18.61 6.71 5.07
CA VAL A 202 -17.40 6.43 4.30
C VAL A 202 -17.76 5.65 3.05
N LYS A 203 -17.08 5.95 1.95
CA LYS A 203 -17.21 5.24 0.66
C LYS A 203 -15.95 4.46 0.37
N ALA A 204 -16.08 3.19 0.01
CA ALA A 204 -14.93 2.36 -0.29
C ALA A 204 -15.22 1.31 -1.36
N ASP A 205 -14.13 0.81 -1.95
CA ASP A 205 -14.19 -0.30 -2.90
C ASP A 205 -12.88 -1.10 -2.90
N ILE A 206 -12.91 -2.26 -3.58
CA ILE A 206 -11.75 -3.14 -3.75
C ILE A 206 -11.40 -3.29 -5.22
N ILE A 207 -10.14 -3.04 -5.52
CA ILE A 207 -9.46 -3.43 -6.74
C ILE A 207 -8.73 -4.75 -6.45
N TRP A 208 -9.24 -5.84 -7.00
CA TRP A 208 -8.65 -7.17 -6.84
C TRP A 208 -7.46 -7.34 -7.77
N ALA A 209 -6.28 -7.57 -7.20
CA ALA A 209 -5.05 -7.86 -7.94
C ALA A 209 -4.63 -9.30 -7.63
N ILE A 210 -5.10 -10.22 -8.46
CA ILE A 210 -4.99 -11.66 -8.27
C ILE A 210 -4.02 -12.23 -9.31
N LYS A 211 -3.03 -12.98 -8.84
CA LYS A 211 -2.07 -13.71 -9.66
C LYS A 211 -2.09 -15.20 -9.29
#